data_AF-A0A5N6VK00-F1
#
_entry.id   AF-A0A5N6VK00-F1
#
_cell.length_a   1.000
_cell.length_b   1.000
_cell.length_c   1.000
_cell.angle_alpha   90.00
_cell.angle_beta   90.00
_cell.angle_gamma   90.00
#
_symmetry.space_group_name_H-M   'P 1'
#
loop_
_entity.id
_entity.type
_entity.pdbx_description
1 polymer ?
#
loop_
_entity_poly.entity_id
_entity_poly.type
_entity_poly.pdbx_seq_one_letter_code
_entity_poly.pdbx_strand_id
1 'polypeptide(L)'
;MIGVPRLRAMDESMSATSMSVQSSYPSLFQSGAEIPPFFVTYRWWEDEATTVLWAFDVEDIKRVIQYGLYRDENLPRSSLQSRNASAVDSFLLTLVQPKERAYTANLSFIQKVEEIIRRCKTNTPSLVAWSWFPPQVNRDLDPAAIADAIDAESHLHFSRIPFEELVRYSLGYPAIAVEWFLQQHTALYIHLLNYFNTFPEETVRYTKVEQHLRNRSPFAHRALLHCLLTLQSGGNYEIPNATPGFEFIADPIQGLFKELPPSLTSILKVLSVLRVRFERQYVHARTMNWIQPFDIDFSLYEDLTGSTSAADFARTLTNADERSFSALTPQQVMAEDPVVTKLLAKWESLSIEVWECCTALPDMIPYIQDCVQALLVIRNYHSFSAIINGLQKYSITDSVFSNNGAAGTMALNPIVPPDLLFLTVPYQNYAAYRQQFQSSPGIPCLIPHIREYQQQGQPALLQMFQRMRNAMR
;
A
#
# COMPACT_ATOMS: atom_id res chain seq x y z
N MET A 1 31.65 -88.34 4.95
CA MET A 1 32.31 -88.39 3.63
C MET A 1 31.45 -87.59 2.66
N ILE A 2 32.04 -86.60 1.97
CA ILE A 2 31.81 -86.19 0.56
C ILE A 2 30.33 -86.00 0.14
N GLY A 3 29.85 -84.87 -0.38
CA GLY A 3 30.45 -83.68 -0.96
C GLY A 3 29.35 -82.74 -1.52
N VAL A 4 29.76 -81.55 -1.96
CA VAL A 4 28.98 -80.53 -2.70
C VAL A 4 29.33 -80.75 -4.20
N PRO A 5 28.52 -80.48 -5.27
CA PRO A 5 27.75 -79.23 -5.51
C PRO A 5 26.52 -79.20 -6.48
N ARG A 6 25.84 -78.05 -6.47
CA ARG A 6 25.15 -77.28 -7.56
C ARG A 6 24.04 -77.90 -8.42
N LEU A 7 22.88 -77.21 -8.46
CA LEU A 7 22.25 -76.74 -9.71
C LEU A 7 21.26 -75.58 -9.47
N ARG A 8 21.31 -74.62 -10.41
CA ARG A 8 20.55 -73.36 -10.52
C ARG A 8 19.05 -73.59 -10.77
N ALA A 9 18.23 -72.63 -10.34
CA ALA A 9 17.17 -72.07 -11.17
C ALA A 9 17.10 -70.55 -10.93
N MET A 10 17.23 -69.79 -12.03
CA MET A 10 16.92 -68.36 -12.10
C MET A 10 15.41 -68.22 -12.16
N ASP A 11 14.85 -67.24 -11.45
CA ASP A 11 13.88 -66.35 -12.09
C ASP A 11 13.88 -64.98 -11.42
N GLU A 12 13.89 -63.97 -12.29
CA GLU A 12 13.98 -62.54 -12.06
C GLU A 12 12.59 -61.97 -11.68
N SER A 13 12.50 -61.07 -10.71
CA SER A 13 12.22 -59.64 -10.94
C SER A 13 10.78 -59.19 -10.62
N MET A 14 10.68 -57.92 -10.21
CA MET A 14 9.50 -57.06 -10.06
C MET A 14 8.67 -57.17 -8.77
N SER A 15 9.08 -56.41 -7.75
CA SER A 15 8.28 -55.30 -7.21
C SER A 15 8.91 -54.77 -5.92
N ALA A 16 9.97 -53.99 -6.05
CA ALA A 16 10.34 -53.03 -5.02
C ALA A 16 9.83 -51.67 -5.47
N THR A 17 8.62 -51.35 -5.03
CA THR A 17 7.99 -50.04 -5.18
C THR A 17 8.98 -48.99 -4.69
N SER A 18 9.51 -48.20 -5.63
CA SER A 18 10.38 -47.07 -5.36
C SER A 18 9.64 -46.06 -4.49
N MET A 19 9.90 -46.05 -3.19
CA MET A 19 9.54 -44.92 -2.35
C MET A 19 10.32 -43.71 -2.86
N SER A 20 9.60 -42.72 -3.38
CA SER A 20 10.16 -41.43 -3.76
C SER A 20 10.93 -40.87 -2.57
N VAL A 21 12.25 -40.77 -2.70
CA VAL A 21 13.06 -39.94 -1.81
C VAL A 21 12.50 -38.54 -1.92
N GLN A 22 11.83 -38.04 -0.89
CA GLN A 22 11.47 -36.63 -0.79
C GLN A 22 12.79 -35.84 -0.79
N SER A 23 13.14 -35.26 -1.94
CA SER A 23 14.22 -34.30 -2.02
C SER A 23 13.83 -33.08 -1.19
N SER A 24 14.39 -32.98 0.01
CA SER A 24 14.25 -31.79 0.84
C SER A 24 15.13 -30.70 0.25
N TYR A 25 14.56 -29.82 -0.56
CA TYR A 25 15.27 -28.62 -1.02
C TYR A 25 15.36 -27.62 0.14
N PRO A 26 16.56 -27.07 0.44
CA PRO A 26 16.69 -26.01 1.44
C PRO A 26 15.95 -24.75 0.97
N SER A 27 15.42 -23.97 1.91
CA SER A 27 14.82 -22.66 1.60
C SER A 27 15.86 -21.76 0.94
N LEU A 28 15.50 -21.14 -0.17
CA LEU A 28 16.37 -20.24 -0.89
C LEU A 28 16.61 -18.94 -0.12
N PHE A 29 15.59 -18.47 0.60
CA PHE A 29 15.61 -17.22 1.34
C PHE A 29 15.55 -17.48 2.84
N GLN A 30 16.32 -16.70 3.60
CA GLN A 30 16.24 -16.66 5.05
C GLN A 30 15.52 -15.37 5.44
N SER A 31 14.34 -15.50 6.04
CA SER A 31 13.50 -14.34 6.37
C SER A 31 14.24 -13.23 7.13
N GLY A 32 15.09 -13.55 8.12
CA GLY A 32 15.85 -12.54 8.86
C GLY A 32 16.90 -11.76 8.02
N ALA A 33 17.30 -12.28 6.86
CA ALA A 33 18.29 -11.65 5.97
C ALA A 33 17.64 -10.78 4.88
N GLU A 34 16.31 -10.86 4.72
CA GLU A 34 15.58 -10.15 3.66
C GLU A 34 15.09 -8.76 4.06
N ILE A 35 15.39 -8.34 5.30
CA ILE A 35 15.21 -6.97 5.78
C ILE A 35 16.55 -6.37 6.23
N PRO A 36 16.69 -5.04 6.14
CA PRO A 36 17.80 -4.33 6.74
C PRO A 36 17.85 -4.53 8.26
N PRO A 37 19.05 -4.63 8.86
CA PRO A 37 19.17 -4.86 10.30
C PRO A 37 18.51 -3.75 11.14
N PHE A 38 17.57 -4.15 11.98
CA PHE A 38 16.83 -3.24 12.86
C PHE A 38 17.21 -3.45 14.33
N PHE A 39 18.21 -2.68 14.78
CA PHE A 39 18.67 -2.73 16.16
C PHE A 39 18.09 -1.56 16.97
N VAL A 40 17.11 -1.87 17.81
CA VAL A 40 16.60 -0.94 18.84
C VAL A 40 16.93 -1.48 20.22
N THR A 41 17.41 -0.61 21.11
CA THR A 41 17.76 -0.98 22.49
C THR A 41 16.52 -1.31 23.33
N TYR A 42 15.40 -0.68 23.00
CA TYR A 42 14.13 -0.84 23.69
C TYR A 42 12.96 -0.62 22.72
N ARG A 43 11.98 -1.52 22.75
CA ARG A 43 10.78 -1.47 21.91
C ARG A 43 9.65 -0.77 22.66
N TRP A 44 9.79 0.54 22.79
CA TRP A 44 8.86 1.39 23.55
C TRP A 44 7.39 1.21 23.14
N TRP A 45 7.15 0.90 21.85
CA TRP A 45 5.81 0.68 21.32
C TRP A 45 5.11 -0.57 21.89
N GLU A 46 5.84 -1.58 22.39
CA GLU A 46 5.20 -2.75 23.01
C GLU A 46 4.53 -2.37 24.35
N ASP A 47 5.15 -1.48 25.12
CA ASP A 47 4.62 -0.98 26.39
C ASP A 47 3.48 0.03 26.17
N GLU A 48 3.59 0.88 25.15
CA GLU A 48 2.47 1.75 24.75
C GLU A 48 1.29 0.95 24.19
N ALA A 49 1.53 -0.13 23.44
CA ALA A 49 0.47 -1.02 22.97
C ALA A 49 -0.31 -1.60 24.14
N THR A 50 0.41 -2.03 25.19
CA THR A 50 -0.22 -2.47 26.44
C THR A 50 -1.05 -1.33 27.03
N THR A 51 -0.50 -0.12 27.16
CA THR A 51 -1.25 1.02 27.73
C THR A 51 -2.54 1.34 26.95
N VAL A 52 -2.46 1.37 25.61
CA VAL A 52 -3.61 1.63 24.73
C VAL A 52 -4.66 0.52 24.82
N LEU A 53 -4.24 -0.76 24.89
CA LEU A 53 -5.15 -1.89 25.09
C LEU A 53 -5.92 -1.85 26.41
N TRP A 54 -5.54 -0.99 27.36
CA TRP A 54 -6.25 -0.72 28.61
C TRP A 54 -6.99 0.62 28.62
N ALA A 55 -6.84 1.45 27.58
CA ALA A 55 -7.52 2.74 27.43
C ALA A 55 -9.00 2.58 27.03
N PHE A 56 -9.73 3.68 26.86
CA PHE A 56 -11.15 3.65 26.47
C PHE A 56 -11.40 3.99 24.99
N ASP A 57 -10.37 4.40 24.25
CA ASP A 57 -10.51 4.74 22.83
C ASP A 57 -10.56 3.46 21.97
N VAL A 58 -11.74 3.20 21.42
CA VAL A 58 -12.03 2.01 20.63
C VAL A 58 -11.26 1.97 19.32
N GLU A 59 -11.06 3.12 18.66
CA GLU A 59 -10.36 3.16 17.37
C GLU A 59 -8.86 2.96 17.56
N ASP A 60 -8.30 3.47 18.65
CA ASP A 60 -6.89 3.23 19.00
C ASP A 60 -6.65 1.76 19.38
N ILE A 61 -7.54 1.17 20.19
CA ILE A 61 -7.46 -0.27 20.53
C ILE A 61 -7.55 -1.12 19.26
N LYS A 62 -8.48 -0.80 18.36
CA LYS A 62 -8.63 -1.49 17.08
C LYS A 62 -7.33 -1.45 16.27
N ARG A 63 -6.69 -0.28 16.14
CA ARG A 63 -5.41 -0.14 15.42
C ARG A 63 -4.29 -0.93 16.09
N VAL A 64 -4.21 -0.96 17.42
CA VAL A 64 -3.21 -1.77 18.14
C VAL A 64 -3.40 -3.25 17.85
N ILE A 65 -4.64 -3.76 17.85
CA ILE A 65 -4.94 -5.16 17.53
C ILE A 65 -4.63 -5.46 16.05
N GLN A 66 -4.93 -4.51 15.16
CA GLN A 66 -4.77 -4.64 13.71
C GLN A 66 -3.30 -4.79 13.31
N TYR A 67 -2.42 -3.88 13.75
CA TYR A 67 -0.98 -3.96 13.46
C TYR A 67 -0.27 -4.97 14.36
N GLY A 68 -0.75 -5.14 15.58
CA GLY A 68 -0.31 -6.16 16.50
C GLY A 68 1.11 -5.99 17.04
N LEU A 69 1.67 -4.79 17.15
CA LEU A 69 3.10 -4.55 17.45
C LEU A 69 3.51 -4.93 18.89
N TYR A 70 3.44 -6.22 19.22
CA TYR A 70 3.72 -6.85 20.49
C TYR A 70 4.12 -8.31 20.27
N ARG A 71 4.91 -8.86 21.19
CA ARG A 71 5.40 -10.25 21.11
C ARG A 71 4.36 -11.29 21.54
N ASP A 72 3.60 -10.99 22.58
CA ASP A 72 2.57 -11.90 23.09
C ASP A 72 1.29 -11.77 22.28
N GLU A 73 0.99 -12.74 21.43
CA GLU A 73 -0.23 -12.77 20.62
C GLU A 73 -1.51 -12.86 21.46
N ASN A 74 -1.42 -13.28 22.73
CA ASN A 74 -2.55 -13.31 23.65
C ASN A 74 -2.82 -11.99 24.36
N LEU A 75 -1.93 -10.99 24.23
CA LEU A 75 -2.05 -9.70 24.92
C LEU A 75 -3.41 -9.00 24.69
N PRO A 76 -3.96 -8.90 23.46
CA PRO A 76 -5.29 -8.34 23.27
C PRO A 76 -6.38 -9.16 23.96
N ARG A 77 -6.27 -10.49 23.90
CA ARG A 77 -7.26 -11.40 24.48
C ARG A 77 -7.30 -11.25 26.00
N SER A 78 -6.15 -11.29 26.68
CA SER A 78 -6.07 -11.09 28.13
C SER A 78 -6.55 -9.70 28.54
N SER A 79 -6.20 -8.66 27.75
CA SER A 79 -6.57 -7.26 28.05
C SER A 79 -8.06 -7.00 27.84
N LEU A 80 -8.71 -7.65 26.87
CA LEU A 80 -10.16 -7.56 26.67
C LEU A 80 -10.93 -8.41 27.68
N GLN A 81 -10.42 -9.58 28.06
CA GLN A 81 -11.05 -10.45 29.06
C GLN A 81 -11.01 -9.88 30.48
N SER A 82 -10.06 -8.98 30.79
CA SER A 82 -10.02 -8.29 32.08
C SER A 82 -11.03 -7.14 32.19
N ARG A 83 -11.66 -6.73 31.08
CA ARG A 83 -12.65 -5.65 31.05
C ARG A 83 -14.03 -6.14 31.51
N ASN A 84 -14.87 -5.19 31.94
CA ASN A 84 -16.26 -5.49 32.25
C ASN A 84 -17.06 -5.84 30.98
N ALA A 85 -18.14 -6.60 31.15
CA ALA A 85 -18.98 -7.06 30.04
C ALA A 85 -19.56 -5.90 29.21
N SER A 86 -19.97 -4.81 29.88
CA SER A 86 -20.52 -3.62 29.21
C SER A 86 -19.54 -2.94 28.27
N ALA A 87 -18.25 -2.90 28.61
CA ALA A 87 -17.22 -2.29 27.77
C ALA A 87 -16.95 -3.15 26.53
N VAL A 88 -16.87 -4.48 26.71
CA VAL A 88 -16.75 -5.42 25.59
C VAL A 88 -17.97 -5.36 24.68
N ASP A 89 -19.17 -5.26 25.23
CA ASP A 89 -20.41 -5.08 24.46
C ASP A 89 -20.39 -3.79 23.65
N SER A 90 -20.04 -2.67 24.30
CA SER A 90 -19.96 -1.36 23.66
C SER A 90 -18.94 -1.34 22.53
N PHE A 91 -17.77 -1.94 22.74
CA PHE A 91 -16.74 -2.07 21.70
C PHE A 91 -17.24 -2.94 20.54
N LEU A 92 -17.78 -4.14 20.80
CA LEU A 92 -18.29 -4.97 19.72
C LEU A 92 -19.38 -4.24 18.89
N LEU A 93 -20.20 -3.42 19.54
CA LEU A 93 -21.24 -2.62 18.86
C LEU A 93 -20.69 -1.57 17.89
N THR A 94 -19.46 -1.07 18.06
CA THR A 94 -18.83 -0.15 17.09
C THR A 94 -18.32 -0.87 15.84
N LEU A 95 -18.02 -2.18 15.95
CA LEU A 95 -17.44 -2.99 14.86
C LEU A 95 -18.49 -3.72 14.00
N VAL A 96 -19.76 -3.71 14.42
CA VAL A 96 -20.84 -4.46 13.77
C VAL A 96 -21.79 -3.53 13.04
N GLN A 97 -22.27 -3.97 11.88
CA GLN A 97 -23.30 -3.24 11.17
C GLN A 97 -24.64 -3.32 11.92
N PRO A 98 -25.55 -2.34 11.76
CA PRO A 98 -26.84 -2.35 12.44
C PRO A 98 -27.65 -3.65 12.24
N LYS A 99 -27.56 -4.26 11.06
CA LYS A 99 -28.22 -5.53 10.72
C LYS A 99 -27.62 -6.74 11.42
N GLU A 100 -26.37 -6.65 11.87
CA GLU A 100 -25.64 -7.75 12.52
C GLU A 100 -25.88 -7.81 14.03
N ARG A 101 -26.38 -6.73 14.64
CA ARG A 101 -26.51 -6.57 16.10
C ARG A 101 -27.34 -7.67 16.77
N ALA A 102 -28.35 -8.19 16.08
CA ALA A 102 -29.18 -9.28 16.59
C ALA A 102 -28.40 -10.59 16.77
N TYR A 103 -27.40 -10.84 15.92
CA TYR A 103 -26.59 -12.06 15.96
C TYR A 103 -25.51 -12.00 17.05
N THR A 104 -25.01 -10.80 17.36
CA THR A 104 -23.96 -10.64 18.39
C THR A 104 -24.50 -10.59 19.81
N ALA A 105 -25.79 -10.30 20.00
CA ALA A 105 -26.43 -10.25 21.31
C ALA A 105 -26.35 -11.58 22.08
N ASN A 106 -26.41 -12.71 21.37
CA ASN A 106 -26.43 -14.06 21.96
C ASN A 106 -25.03 -14.64 22.24
N LEU A 107 -23.96 -13.94 21.88
CA LEU A 107 -22.59 -14.41 22.11
C LEU A 107 -22.25 -14.35 23.61
N SER A 108 -21.58 -15.39 24.09
CA SER A 108 -20.95 -15.36 25.42
C SER A 108 -19.85 -14.28 25.47
N PHE A 109 -19.47 -13.86 26.67
CA PHE A 109 -18.42 -12.86 26.87
C PHE A 109 -17.12 -13.21 26.13
N ILE A 110 -16.68 -14.47 26.21
CA ILE A 110 -15.46 -14.95 25.53
C ILE A 110 -15.62 -14.87 24.00
N GLN A 111 -16.78 -15.28 23.47
CA GLN A 111 -17.04 -15.21 22.03
C GLN A 111 -17.07 -13.77 21.51
N LYS A 112 -17.56 -12.82 22.32
CA LYS A 112 -17.53 -11.39 21.97
C LYS A 112 -16.09 -10.87 21.89
N VAL A 113 -15.23 -11.28 22.82
CA VAL A 113 -13.79 -10.93 22.76
C VAL A 113 -13.13 -11.47 21.49
N GLU A 114 -13.36 -12.75 21.15
CA GLU A 114 -12.81 -13.31 19.91
C GLU A 114 -13.35 -12.61 18.67
N GLU A 115 -14.63 -12.23 18.67
CA GLU A 115 -15.24 -11.52 17.55
C GLU A 115 -14.67 -10.10 17.38
N ILE A 116 -14.37 -9.39 18.48
CA ILE A 116 -13.64 -8.12 18.44
C ILE A 116 -12.26 -8.33 17.80
N ILE A 117 -11.46 -9.26 18.30
CA ILE A 117 -10.11 -9.52 17.78
C ILE A 117 -10.16 -9.88 16.30
N ARG A 118 -11.11 -10.74 15.90
CA ARG A 118 -11.30 -11.16 14.51
C ARG A 118 -11.66 -9.98 13.60
N ARG A 119 -12.52 -9.06 14.05
CA ARG A 119 -12.95 -7.90 13.26
C ARG A 119 -11.94 -6.76 13.22
N CYS A 120 -11.07 -6.65 14.23
CA CYS A 120 -9.97 -5.70 14.21
C CYS A 120 -8.84 -6.14 13.26
N LYS A 121 -8.67 -7.44 13.03
CA LYS A 121 -7.69 -7.95 12.05
C LYS A 121 -8.20 -7.78 10.62
N THR A 122 -7.29 -7.42 9.72
CA THR A 122 -7.58 -7.32 8.29
C THR A 122 -7.88 -8.72 7.71
N ASN A 123 -8.85 -8.80 6.78
CA ASN A 123 -9.09 -10.03 6.03
C ASN A 123 -7.84 -10.37 5.20
N THR A 124 -7.16 -11.45 5.55
CA THR A 124 -5.99 -11.92 4.79
C THR A 124 -6.44 -12.45 3.42
N PRO A 125 -5.84 -11.99 2.31
CA PRO A 125 -6.09 -12.57 1.00
C PRO A 125 -5.80 -14.08 0.98
N SER A 126 -6.49 -14.82 0.11
CA SER A 126 -6.20 -16.25 -0.05
C SER A 126 -4.78 -16.45 -0.58
N LEU A 127 -3.96 -17.18 0.16
CA LEU A 127 -2.62 -17.57 -0.25
C LEU A 127 -2.71 -18.70 -1.28
N VAL A 128 -2.38 -18.40 -2.55
CA VAL A 128 -2.40 -19.39 -3.65
C VAL A 128 -0.98 -19.74 -4.07
N ALA A 129 -0.70 -21.03 -4.29
CA ALA A 129 0.59 -21.50 -4.74
C ALA A 129 1.04 -20.85 -6.07
N TRP A 130 2.36 -20.80 -6.27
CA TRP A 130 3.00 -20.38 -7.51
C TRP A 130 2.42 -21.12 -8.70
N SER A 131 1.99 -20.38 -9.73
CA SER A 131 1.22 -20.93 -10.84
C SER A 131 1.88 -20.75 -12.22
N TRP A 132 2.93 -19.94 -12.30
CA TRP A 132 3.67 -19.75 -13.54
C TRP A 132 4.68 -20.87 -13.79
N PHE A 133 4.75 -21.40 -15.02
CA PHE A 133 5.70 -22.44 -15.42
C PHE A 133 6.35 -22.11 -16.77
N PRO A 134 7.58 -22.60 -17.02
CA PRO A 134 8.23 -22.50 -18.32
C PRO A 134 7.33 -23.00 -19.46
N PRO A 135 7.11 -22.19 -20.52
CA PRO A 135 6.20 -22.56 -21.60
C PRO A 135 6.77 -23.68 -22.47
N GLN A 136 6.06 -24.81 -22.55
CA GLN A 136 6.50 -25.98 -23.34
C GLN A 136 6.15 -25.88 -24.83
N VAL A 137 5.07 -25.17 -25.17
CA VAL A 137 4.44 -25.15 -26.50
C VAL A 137 4.94 -23.98 -27.37
N ASN A 138 5.52 -22.93 -26.77
CA ASN A 138 5.95 -21.73 -27.47
C ASN A 138 7.42 -21.40 -27.16
N ARG A 139 8.32 -22.27 -27.61
CA ARG A 139 9.76 -22.17 -27.33
C ARG A 139 10.43 -20.95 -27.98
N ASP A 140 9.74 -20.21 -28.84
CA ASP A 140 10.24 -18.99 -29.49
C ASP A 140 9.90 -17.69 -28.73
N LEU A 141 9.28 -17.77 -27.54
CA LEU A 141 8.99 -16.57 -26.72
C LEU A 141 10.25 -15.73 -26.45
N ASP A 142 10.12 -14.43 -26.60
CA ASP A 142 11.19 -13.47 -26.28
C ASP A 142 11.61 -13.60 -24.79
N PRO A 143 12.91 -13.70 -24.45
CA PRO A 143 13.37 -13.72 -23.07
C PRO A 143 12.83 -12.58 -22.19
N ALA A 144 12.61 -11.40 -22.77
CA ALA A 144 12.01 -10.28 -22.04
C ALA A 144 10.56 -10.60 -21.62
N ALA A 145 9.76 -11.19 -22.50
CA ALA A 145 8.38 -11.59 -22.20
C ALA A 145 8.30 -12.68 -21.12
N ILE A 146 9.28 -13.58 -21.05
CA ILE A 146 9.38 -14.55 -19.96
C ILE A 146 9.70 -13.85 -18.63
N ALA A 147 10.64 -12.90 -18.65
CA ALA A 147 10.96 -12.10 -17.46
C ALA A 147 9.74 -11.28 -16.98
N ASP A 148 8.97 -10.69 -17.91
CA ASP A 148 7.70 -10.01 -17.62
C ASP A 148 6.70 -10.92 -16.91
N ALA A 149 6.53 -12.15 -17.39
CA ALA A 149 5.57 -13.10 -16.82
C ALA A 149 5.98 -13.55 -15.41
N ILE A 150 7.27 -13.80 -15.17
CA ILE A 150 7.80 -14.16 -13.85
C ILE A 150 7.67 -12.98 -12.88
N ASP A 151 7.96 -11.76 -13.32
CA ASP A 151 7.83 -10.55 -12.53
C ASP A 151 6.35 -10.27 -12.17
N ALA A 152 5.44 -10.45 -13.12
CA ALA A 152 4.00 -10.33 -12.87
C ALA A 152 3.48 -11.36 -11.84
N GLU A 153 3.94 -12.61 -11.90
CA GLU A 153 3.61 -13.62 -10.88
C GLU A 153 4.19 -13.23 -9.52
N SER A 154 5.44 -12.75 -9.48
CA SER A 154 6.07 -12.25 -8.25
C SER A 154 5.26 -11.11 -7.63
N HIS A 155 4.81 -10.16 -8.45
CA HIS A 155 3.96 -9.05 -8.03
C HIS A 155 2.58 -9.53 -7.53
N LEU A 156 1.97 -10.52 -8.20
CA LEU A 156 0.73 -11.15 -7.73
C LEU A 156 0.89 -11.73 -6.33
N HIS A 157 2.01 -12.40 -6.02
CA HIS A 157 2.27 -12.90 -4.68
C HIS A 157 2.53 -11.77 -3.68
N PHE A 158 3.28 -10.72 -4.06
CA PHE A 158 3.56 -9.58 -3.18
C PHE A 158 2.28 -8.83 -2.78
N SER A 159 1.37 -8.63 -3.73
CA SER A 159 0.08 -7.95 -3.49
C SER A 159 -0.86 -8.68 -2.53
N ARG A 160 -0.52 -9.92 -2.14
CA ARG A 160 -1.25 -10.71 -1.13
C ARG A 160 -0.71 -10.57 0.28
N ILE A 161 0.44 -9.93 0.46
CA ILE A 161 1.00 -9.66 1.78
C ILE A 161 0.29 -8.43 2.37
N PRO A 162 -0.44 -8.57 3.50
CA PRO A 162 -1.05 -7.41 4.14
C PRO A 162 0.01 -6.40 4.58
N PHE A 163 -0.31 -5.11 4.49
CA PHE A 163 0.59 -4.05 4.92
C PHE A 163 0.96 -4.18 6.41
N GLU A 164 0.02 -4.59 7.25
CA GLU A 164 0.26 -4.81 8.69
C GLU A 164 1.33 -5.89 8.94
N GLU A 165 1.32 -6.97 8.14
CA GLU A 165 2.34 -8.01 8.24
C GLU A 165 3.71 -7.51 7.77
N LEU A 166 3.76 -6.66 6.74
CA LEU A 166 5.01 -6.01 6.32
C LEU A 166 5.55 -5.06 7.40
N VAL A 167 4.70 -4.31 8.09
CA VAL A 167 5.11 -3.45 9.21
C VAL A 167 5.68 -4.30 10.35
N ARG A 168 4.95 -5.34 10.78
CA ARG A 168 5.44 -6.30 11.78
C ARG A 168 6.79 -6.88 11.39
N TYR A 169 6.88 -7.35 10.16
CA TYR A 169 8.09 -7.97 9.65
C TYR A 169 9.28 -7.00 9.63
N SER A 170 9.06 -5.76 9.20
CA SER A 170 10.06 -4.70 9.16
C SER A 170 10.64 -4.37 10.55
N LEU A 171 9.86 -4.56 11.62
CA LEU A 171 10.27 -4.38 13.01
C LEU A 171 10.83 -5.66 13.66
N GLY A 172 10.99 -6.73 12.88
CA GLY A 172 11.58 -8.00 13.31
C GLY A 172 10.62 -8.93 14.06
N TYR A 173 9.31 -8.82 13.81
CA TYR A 173 8.34 -9.84 14.25
C TYR A 173 8.15 -10.91 13.17
N PRO A 174 7.75 -12.14 13.54
CA PRO A 174 7.32 -13.14 12.57
C PRO A 174 6.12 -12.67 11.74
N ALA A 175 6.11 -13.01 10.46
CA ALA A 175 5.05 -12.66 9.51
C ALA A 175 4.83 -13.81 8.51
N ILE A 176 3.69 -14.48 8.63
CA ILE A 176 3.38 -15.72 7.91
C ILE A 176 3.24 -15.44 6.41
N ALA A 177 2.60 -14.34 6.02
CA ALA A 177 2.43 -13.98 4.62
C ALA A 177 3.77 -13.68 3.94
N VAL A 178 4.73 -13.10 4.66
CA VAL A 178 6.08 -12.85 4.16
C VAL A 178 6.84 -14.16 3.99
N GLU A 179 6.81 -15.04 4.99
CA GLU A 179 7.43 -16.37 4.89
C GLU A 179 6.86 -17.17 3.72
N TRP A 180 5.54 -17.16 3.56
CA TRP A 180 4.87 -17.78 2.44
C TRP A 180 5.32 -17.19 1.08
N PHE A 181 5.46 -15.87 0.97
CA PHE A 181 5.93 -15.21 -0.25
C PHE A 181 7.36 -15.66 -0.63
N LEU A 182 8.26 -15.77 0.36
CA LEU A 182 9.62 -16.28 0.16
C LEU A 182 9.62 -17.76 -0.24
N GLN A 183 8.70 -18.56 0.32
CA GLN A 183 8.49 -19.95 -0.09
C GLN A 183 8.01 -20.06 -1.54
N GLN A 184 7.18 -19.12 -2.03
CA GLN A 184 6.76 -19.13 -3.45
C GLN A 184 7.94 -18.92 -4.41
N HIS A 185 8.89 -18.07 -4.05
CA HIS A 185 10.11 -17.90 -4.84
C HIS A 185 11.07 -19.10 -4.74
N THR A 186 11.03 -19.83 -3.62
CA THR A 186 11.69 -21.13 -3.50
C THR A 186 11.02 -22.18 -4.40
N ALA A 187 9.69 -22.17 -4.52
CA ALA A 187 8.97 -23.03 -5.45
C ALA A 187 9.33 -22.72 -6.91
N LEU A 188 9.43 -21.43 -7.29
CA LEU A 188 9.96 -21.02 -8.59
C LEU A 188 11.34 -21.62 -8.86
N TYR A 189 12.27 -21.53 -7.89
CA TYR A 189 13.60 -22.16 -8.00
C TYR A 189 13.49 -23.67 -8.27
N ILE A 190 12.68 -24.41 -7.51
CA ILE A 190 12.50 -25.86 -7.70
C ILE A 190 11.94 -26.17 -9.10
N HIS A 191 10.94 -25.42 -9.55
CA HIS A 191 10.34 -25.61 -10.88
C HIS A 191 11.34 -25.35 -12.01
N LEU A 192 12.12 -24.28 -11.92
CA LEU A 192 13.15 -23.95 -12.89
C LEU A 192 14.30 -24.97 -12.90
N LEU A 193 14.77 -25.40 -11.72
CA LEU A 193 15.82 -26.42 -11.62
C LEU A 193 15.40 -27.73 -12.27
N ASN A 194 14.17 -28.20 -12.00
CA ASN A 194 13.61 -29.39 -12.63
C ASN A 194 13.47 -29.23 -14.15
N TYR A 195 13.06 -28.04 -14.60
CA TYR A 195 12.97 -27.73 -16.03
C TYR A 195 14.34 -27.81 -16.70
N PHE A 196 15.38 -27.20 -16.14
CA PHE A 196 16.73 -27.23 -16.71
C PHE A 196 17.39 -28.61 -16.67
N ASN A 197 17.11 -29.41 -15.63
CA ASN A 197 17.56 -30.80 -15.60
C ASN A 197 16.94 -31.64 -16.73
N THR A 198 15.72 -31.30 -17.16
CA THR A 198 15.01 -31.97 -18.26
C THR A 198 15.41 -31.41 -19.63
N PHE A 199 15.65 -30.10 -19.72
CA PHE A 199 15.97 -29.36 -20.94
C PHE A 199 17.24 -28.49 -20.75
N PRO A 200 18.45 -29.08 -20.71
CA PRO A 200 19.68 -28.34 -20.46
C PRO A 200 19.97 -27.25 -21.49
N GLU A 201 19.49 -27.41 -22.73
CA GLU A 201 19.64 -26.45 -23.83
C GLU A 201 19.00 -25.08 -23.54
N GLU A 202 17.96 -25.04 -22.71
CA GLU A 202 17.24 -23.81 -22.37
C GLU A 202 18.03 -22.89 -21.43
N THR A 203 19.08 -23.40 -20.79
CA THR A 203 19.94 -22.64 -19.86
C THR A 203 20.47 -21.34 -20.51
N VAL A 204 20.88 -21.40 -21.78
CA VAL A 204 21.43 -20.24 -22.52
C VAL A 204 20.39 -19.13 -22.67
N ARG A 205 19.14 -19.50 -22.90
CA ARG A 205 18.03 -18.55 -23.02
C ARG A 205 17.70 -17.94 -21.67
N TYR A 206 17.66 -18.75 -20.62
CA TYR A 206 17.35 -18.28 -19.27
C TYR A 206 18.45 -17.41 -18.65
N THR A 207 19.69 -17.50 -19.14
CA THR A 207 20.72 -16.49 -18.86
C THR A 207 20.32 -15.10 -19.38
N LYS A 208 19.62 -15.01 -20.52
CA LYS A 208 19.08 -13.73 -21.02
C LYS A 208 17.87 -13.27 -20.20
N VAL A 209 17.01 -14.20 -19.78
CA VAL A 209 15.87 -13.90 -18.88
C VAL A 209 16.38 -13.32 -17.57
N GLU A 210 17.43 -13.91 -16.98
CA GLU A 210 18.09 -13.43 -15.76
C GLU A 210 18.55 -11.97 -15.89
N GLN A 211 19.17 -11.60 -17.01
CA GLN A 211 19.60 -10.22 -17.28
C GLN A 211 18.43 -9.23 -17.26
N HIS A 212 17.27 -9.61 -17.82
CA HIS A 212 16.06 -8.77 -17.78
C HIS A 212 15.46 -8.67 -16.37
N LEU A 213 15.60 -9.70 -15.53
CA LEU A 213 15.08 -9.72 -14.16
C LEU A 213 15.90 -8.85 -13.19
N ARG A 214 17.17 -8.52 -13.49
CA ARG A 214 18.03 -7.70 -12.62
C ARG A 214 17.43 -6.36 -12.23
N ASN A 215 16.65 -5.75 -13.12
CA ASN A 215 16.00 -4.46 -12.90
C ASN A 215 14.50 -4.61 -12.58
N ARG A 216 14.06 -5.82 -12.18
CA ARG A 216 12.67 -6.19 -11.86
C ARG A 216 12.62 -6.86 -10.49
N SER A 217 11.82 -7.91 -10.32
CA SER A 217 11.70 -8.67 -9.06
C SER A 217 13.06 -9.17 -8.54
N PRO A 218 13.56 -8.64 -7.40
CA PRO A 218 14.83 -9.07 -6.81
C PRO A 218 14.76 -10.50 -6.28
N PHE A 219 13.56 -10.98 -5.95
CA PHE A 219 13.32 -12.34 -5.48
C PHE A 219 13.35 -13.33 -6.65
N ALA A 220 12.66 -13.04 -7.75
CA ALA A 220 12.66 -13.90 -8.93
C ALA A 220 14.03 -13.93 -9.62
N HIS A 221 14.70 -12.78 -9.71
CA HIS A 221 16.08 -12.68 -10.19
C HIS A 221 16.98 -13.63 -9.40
N ARG A 222 16.95 -13.58 -8.06
CA ARG A 222 17.77 -14.46 -7.22
C ARG A 222 17.39 -15.93 -7.38
N ALA A 223 16.09 -16.26 -7.46
CA ALA A 223 15.65 -17.63 -7.70
C ALA A 223 16.22 -18.20 -9.02
N LEU A 224 16.16 -17.43 -10.10
CA LEU A 224 16.70 -17.85 -11.39
C LEU A 224 18.24 -17.91 -11.39
N LEU A 225 18.90 -16.89 -10.83
CA LEU A 225 20.36 -16.85 -10.73
C LEU A 225 20.90 -18.07 -9.98
N HIS A 226 20.27 -18.45 -8.86
CA HIS A 226 20.64 -19.65 -8.13
C HIS A 226 20.45 -20.93 -8.94
N CYS A 227 19.38 -21.05 -9.73
CA CYS A 227 19.21 -22.20 -10.62
C CYS A 227 20.40 -22.31 -11.59
N LEU A 228 20.75 -21.20 -12.26
CA LEU A 228 21.82 -21.17 -13.26
C LEU A 228 23.18 -21.49 -12.63
N LEU A 229 23.47 -20.97 -11.44
CA LEU A 229 24.73 -21.24 -10.72
C LEU A 229 24.81 -22.68 -10.22
N THR A 230 23.71 -23.24 -9.72
CA THR A 230 23.64 -24.64 -9.27
C THR A 230 24.03 -25.60 -10.40
N LEU A 231 23.58 -25.32 -11.63
CA LEU A 231 23.88 -26.13 -12.81
C LEU A 231 25.32 -25.97 -13.30
N GLN A 232 25.93 -24.80 -13.14
CA GLN A 232 27.30 -24.51 -13.59
C GLN A 232 28.38 -25.03 -12.63
N SER A 233 28.16 -24.93 -11.32
CA SER A 233 29.20 -25.16 -10.31
C SER A 233 29.01 -26.45 -9.51
N GLY A 234 28.09 -27.33 -9.89
CA GLY A 234 27.82 -28.58 -9.18
C GLY A 234 27.43 -28.39 -7.70
N GLY A 235 26.88 -27.22 -7.36
CA GLY A 235 26.40 -26.88 -6.01
C GLY A 235 27.39 -26.17 -5.07
N ASN A 236 28.64 -25.92 -5.46
CA ASN A 236 29.61 -25.15 -4.66
C ASN A 236 29.85 -23.77 -5.28
N TYR A 237 29.01 -22.79 -4.95
CA TYR A 237 29.21 -21.38 -5.35
C TYR A 237 28.84 -20.44 -4.21
N GLU A 238 29.62 -19.37 -4.04
CA GLU A 238 29.26 -18.26 -3.15
C GLU A 238 28.31 -17.32 -3.88
N ILE A 239 27.18 -17.02 -3.26
CA ILE A 239 26.19 -16.08 -3.80
C ILE A 239 26.71 -14.68 -3.48
N PRO A 240 26.74 -13.75 -4.44
CA PRO A 240 27.09 -12.36 -4.16
C PRO A 240 26.20 -11.81 -3.02
N ASN A 241 26.79 -11.04 -2.10
CA ASN A 241 26.03 -10.33 -1.07
C ASN A 241 24.95 -9.49 -1.75
N ALA A 242 23.71 -9.96 -1.67
CA ALA A 242 22.55 -9.28 -2.24
C ALA A 242 21.98 -8.32 -1.22
N THR A 243 21.61 -7.13 -1.68
CA THR A 243 20.77 -6.19 -0.93
C THR A 243 19.49 -6.90 -0.47
N PRO A 244 19.06 -6.72 0.80
CA PRO A 244 17.82 -7.31 1.31
C PRO A 244 16.63 -7.04 0.40
N GLY A 245 15.86 -8.08 0.05
CA GLY A 245 14.80 -7.96 -0.95
C GLY A 245 13.65 -7.03 -0.55
N PHE A 246 13.41 -6.85 0.76
CA PHE A 246 12.38 -5.95 1.28
C PHE A 246 12.94 -4.59 1.74
N GLU A 247 14.20 -4.26 1.45
CA GLU A 247 14.80 -2.98 1.87
C GLU A 247 13.93 -1.77 1.47
N PHE A 248 13.41 -1.76 0.23
CA PHE A 248 12.61 -0.66 -0.30
C PHE A 248 11.38 -0.32 0.55
N ILE A 249 10.82 -1.27 1.31
CA ILE A 249 9.65 -1.03 2.18
C ILE A 249 10.01 -1.05 3.65
N ALA A 250 10.93 -1.94 4.06
CA ALA A 250 11.30 -2.11 5.45
C ALA A 250 12.11 -0.93 5.98
N ASP A 251 13.04 -0.37 5.20
CA ASP A 251 13.85 0.75 5.66
C ASP A 251 13.02 2.00 5.99
N PRO A 252 12.11 2.46 5.09
CA PRO A 252 11.23 3.57 5.42
C PRO A 252 10.37 3.31 6.66
N ILE A 253 9.78 2.11 6.79
CA ILE A 253 8.97 1.75 7.97
C ILE A 253 9.81 1.78 9.25
N GLN A 254 11.02 1.22 9.22
CA GLN A 254 11.93 1.26 10.35
C GLN A 254 12.33 2.70 10.72
N GLY A 255 12.50 3.58 9.73
CA GLY A 255 12.75 5.01 9.91
C GLY A 255 11.69 5.67 10.80
N LEU A 256 10.41 5.35 10.58
CA LEU A 256 9.30 5.88 11.38
C LEU A 256 9.46 5.58 12.88
N PHE A 257 10.00 4.41 13.25
CA PHE A 257 10.17 4.02 14.66
C PHE A 257 11.52 4.46 15.27
N LYS A 258 12.47 4.89 14.43
CA LYS A 258 13.78 5.42 14.85
C LYS A 258 13.72 6.94 15.07
N GLU A 259 13.05 7.65 14.17
CA GLU A 259 13.13 9.12 14.07
C GLU A 259 11.96 9.84 14.76
N LEU A 260 10.80 9.19 14.89
CA LEU A 260 9.60 9.79 15.50
C LEU A 260 9.36 9.24 16.92
N PRO A 261 9.23 10.14 17.90
CA PRO A 261 8.18 9.96 18.90
C PRO A 261 7.34 11.24 19.04
N PRO A 262 6.01 11.10 19.24
CA PRO A 262 5.61 11.12 20.65
C PRO A 262 4.47 10.17 21.06
N SER A 263 3.96 9.28 20.20
CA SER A 263 3.06 8.20 20.66
C SER A 263 2.85 7.11 19.61
N LEU A 264 2.58 5.89 20.09
CA LEU A 264 2.16 4.75 19.28
C LEU A 264 0.86 5.07 18.55
N THR A 265 -0.10 5.71 19.21
CA THR A 265 -1.37 6.12 18.58
C THR A 265 -1.12 6.97 17.32
N SER A 266 -0.23 7.96 17.39
CA SER A 266 0.12 8.79 16.23
C SER A 266 0.77 7.97 15.12
N ILE A 267 1.71 7.08 15.45
CA ILE A 267 2.36 6.21 14.46
C ILE A 267 1.35 5.26 13.81
N LEU A 268 0.44 4.67 14.58
CA LEU A 268 -0.58 3.76 14.02
C LEU A 268 -1.57 4.49 13.11
N LYS A 269 -1.86 5.78 13.37
CA LYS A 269 -2.64 6.62 12.44
C LYS A 269 -1.87 6.90 11.16
N VAL A 270 -0.58 7.25 11.24
CA VAL A 270 0.30 7.39 10.07
C VAL A 270 0.34 6.09 9.27
N LEU A 271 0.57 4.95 9.93
CA LEU A 271 0.58 3.64 9.26
C LEU A 271 -0.76 3.32 8.61
N SER A 272 -1.89 3.78 9.16
CA SER A 272 -3.22 3.61 8.54
C SER A 272 -3.31 4.35 7.21
N VAL A 273 -2.78 5.59 7.14
CA VAL A 273 -2.69 6.37 5.89
C VAL A 273 -1.74 5.67 4.90
N LEU A 274 -0.57 5.25 5.38
CA LEU A 274 0.42 4.55 4.57
C LEU A 274 -0.10 3.20 4.05
N ARG A 275 -0.99 2.52 4.76
CA ARG A 275 -1.66 1.33 4.23
C ARG A 275 -2.42 1.62 2.94
N VAL A 276 -3.22 2.69 2.91
CA VAL A 276 -3.99 3.08 1.71
C VAL A 276 -3.05 3.41 0.56
N ARG A 277 -1.95 4.10 0.87
CA ARG A 277 -0.88 4.37 -0.10
C ARG A 277 -0.23 3.10 -0.63
N PHE A 278 0.08 2.14 0.25
CA PHE A 278 0.65 0.84 -0.11
C PHE A 278 -0.29 0.08 -1.06
N GLU A 279 -1.59 0.04 -0.74
CA GLU A 279 -2.59 -0.58 -1.60
C GLU A 279 -2.62 0.09 -2.99
N ARG A 280 -2.59 1.43 -3.05
CA ARG A 280 -2.51 2.18 -4.32
C ARG A 280 -1.23 1.91 -5.10
N GLN A 281 -0.06 1.96 -4.45
CA GLN A 281 1.25 1.90 -5.10
C GLN A 281 1.67 0.49 -5.50
N TYR A 282 1.21 -0.54 -4.78
CA TYR A 282 1.72 -1.89 -4.96
C TYR A 282 0.65 -2.97 -5.12
N VAL A 283 -0.55 -2.81 -4.58
CA VAL A 283 -1.61 -3.83 -4.73
C VAL A 283 -2.43 -3.58 -5.99
N HIS A 284 -2.80 -2.31 -6.23
CA HIS A 284 -3.63 -1.89 -7.36
C HIS A 284 -2.83 -1.34 -8.54
N ALA A 285 -1.50 -1.26 -8.41
CA ALA A 285 -0.63 -0.88 -9.50
C ALA A 285 -0.62 -1.95 -10.60
N ARG A 286 -0.52 -1.51 -11.86
CA ARG A 286 -0.41 -2.42 -13.01
C ARG A 286 0.94 -3.12 -13.08
N THR A 287 1.98 -2.47 -12.58
CA THR A 287 3.38 -2.91 -12.64
C THR A 287 4.07 -2.58 -11.33
N MET A 288 4.88 -3.51 -10.83
CA MET A 288 5.66 -3.33 -9.61
C MET A 288 6.94 -2.54 -9.87
N ASN A 289 7.28 -1.63 -8.97
CA ASN A 289 8.60 -1.00 -8.91
C ASN A 289 9.31 -1.45 -7.63
N TRP A 290 10.20 -2.42 -7.76
CA TRP A 290 10.93 -3.02 -6.64
C TRP A 290 12.10 -2.17 -6.10
N ILE A 291 12.48 -1.13 -6.84
CA ILE A 291 13.68 -0.33 -6.56
C ILE A 291 13.31 0.98 -5.87
N GLN A 292 12.12 1.51 -6.17
CA GLN A 292 11.66 2.76 -5.58
C GLN A 292 11.31 2.54 -4.10
N PRO A 293 11.95 3.27 -3.17
CA PRO A 293 11.60 3.22 -1.76
C PRO A 293 10.13 3.58 -1.56
N PHE A 294 9.49 2.91 -0.61
CA PHE A 294 8.14 3.20 -0.21
C PHE A 294 8.05 4.62 0.34
N ASP A 295 7.19 5.40 -0.27
CA ASP A 295 6.99 6.79 0.10
C ASP A 295 6.20 6.88 1.41
N ILE A 296 6.91 7.24 2.48
CA ILE A 296 6.36 7.43 3.81
C ILE A 296 6.02 8.89 4.13
N ASP A 297 6.00 9.80 3.15
CA ASP A 297 5.65 11.20 3.42
C ASP A 297 4.24 11.32 4.01
N PHE A 298 4.16 11.81 5.25
CA PHE A 298 2.90 12.03 5.98
C PHE A 298 2.70 13.52 6.32
N SER A 299 3.38 14.43 5.63
CA SER A 299 3.34 15.87 5.89
C SER A 299 1.91 16.43 5.99
N LEU A 300 0.98 15.99 5.13
CA LEU A 300 -0.43 16.40 5.24
C LEU A 300 -1.05 16.03 6.58
N TYR A 301 -0.83 14.80 7.05
CA TYR A 301 -1.38 14.34 8.33
C TYR A 301 -0.73 15.08 9.51
N GLU A 302 0.58 15.33 9.43
CA GLU A 302 1.30 16.15 10.40
C GLU A 302 0.73 17.57 10.45
N ASP A 303 0.53 18.22 9.31
CA ASP A 303 -0.04 19.57 9.23
C ASP A 303 -1.49 19.61 9.75
N LEU A 304 -2.30 18.60 9.42
CA LEU A 304 -3.69 18.48 9.89
C LEU A 304 -3.76 18.39 11.41
N THR A 305 -2.91 17.55 12.02
CA THR A 305 -2.92 17.30 13.47
C THR A 305 -2.11 18.31 14.28
N GLY A 306 -1.14 18.97 13.66
CA GLY A 306 -0.34 20.04 14.27
C GLY A 306 -1.01 21.42 14.22
N SER A 307 -2.00 21.61 13.35
CA SER A 307 -2.74 22.87 13.24
C SER A 307 -3.76 23.04 14.38
N THR A 308 -3.85 24.26 14.93
CA THR A 308 -4.78 24.60 16.03
C THR A 308 -6.24 24.67 15.59
N SER A 309 -6.50 24.87 14.30
CA SER A 309 -7.83 24.85 13.71
C SER A 309 -7.75 24.64 12.19
N ALA A 310 -8.87 24.24 11.58
CA ALA A 310 -8.97 24.07 10.14
C ALA A 310 -8.68 25.37 9.36
N ALA A 311 -8.97 26.53 9.96
CA ALA A 311 -8.62 27.83 9.39
C ALA A 311 -7.12 28.13 9.45
N ASP A 312 -6.43 27.64 10.50
CA ASP A 312 -4.97 27.77 10.59
C ASP A 312 -4.28 26.86 9.57
N PHE A 313 -4.78 25.63 9.40
CA PHE A 313 -4.31 24.74 8.35
C PHE A 313 -4.51 25.33 6.95
N ALA A 314 -5.70 25.89 6.66
CA ALA A 314 -5.97 26.60 5.42
C ALA A 314 -5.00 27.77 5.18
N ARG A 315 -4.59 28.48 6.23
CA ARG A 315 -3.60 29.56 6.15
C ARG A 315 -2.20 29.02 5.86
N THR A 316 -1.81 27.89 6.46
CA THR A 316 -0.54 27.21 6.15
C THR A 316 -0.45 26.82 4.67
N LEU A 317 -1.49 26.17 4.15
CA LEU A 317 -1.59 25.84 2.72
C LEU A 317 -1.52 27.09 1.84
N THR A 318 -2.24 28.14 2.22
CA THR A 318 -2.25 29.41 1.47
C THR A 318 -0.88 30.06 1.45
N ASN A 319 -0.16 30.12 2.57
CA ASN A 319 1.20 30.64 2.61
C ASN A 319 2.17 29.84 1.72
N ALA A 320 2.01 28.51 1.68
CA ALA A 320 2.82 27.64 0.82
C ALA A 320 2.51 27.85 -0.68
N ASP A 321 1.24 28.02 -1.01
CA ASP A 321 0.76 28.31 -2.36
C ASP A 321 1.20 29.70 -2.81
N GLU A 322 1.06 30.75 -1.98
CA GLU A 322 1.51 32.10 -2.31
C GLU A 322 2.98 32.13 -2.69
N ARG A 323 3.84 31.42 -1.94
CA ARG A 323 5.26 31.29 -2.27
C ARG A 323 5.44 30.63 -3.63
N SER A 324 4.70 29.56 -3.93
CA SER A 324 4.82 28.83 -5.19
C SER A 324 4.27 29.63 -6.38
N PHE A 325 3.19 30.38 -6.20
CA PHE A 325 2.55 31.19 -7.24
C PHE A 325 3.21 32.56 -7.45
N SER A 326 3.89 33.12 -6.45
CA SER A 326 4.64 34.38 -6.59
C SER A 326 5.77 34.28 -7.62
N ALA A 327 6.36 33.09 -7.77
CA ALA A 327 7.41 32.80 -8.75
C ALA A 327 6.87 32.51 -10.16
N LEU A 328 5.55 32.35 -10.32
CA LEU A 328 4.93 31.98 -11.59
C LEU A 328 4.80 33.19 -12.53
N THR A 329 5.16 32.99 -13.79
CA THR A 329 5.05 34.01 -14.85
C THR A 329 4.16 33.54 -16.00
N PRO A 330 3.54 34.46 -16.76
CA PRO A 330 2.78 34.10 -17.95
C PRO A 330 3.58 33.27 -18.96
N GLN A 331 4.85 33.61 -19.16
CA GLN A 331 5.73 32.93 -20.11
C GLN A 331 5.94 31.46 -19.74
N GLN A 332 6.08 31.15 -18.45
CA GLN A 332 6.21 29.77 -17.97
C GLN A 332 4.96 28.94 -18.26
N VAL A 333 3.77 29.54 -18.10
CA VAL A 333 2.50 28.87 -18.44
C VAL A 333 2.37 28.64 -19.96
N MET A 334 2.82 29.60 -20.76
CA MET A 334 2.78 29.48 -22.23
C MET A 334 3.79 28.46 -22.77
N ALA A 335 4.91 28.25 -22.09
CA ALA A 335 5.98 27.36 -22.51
C ALA A 335 5.89 25.94 -21.94
N GLU A 336 4.80 25.62 -21.20
CA GLU A 336 4.66 24.35 -20.46
C GLU A 336 5.87 24.06 -19.56
N ASP A 337 6.35 25.11 -18.88
CA ASP A 337 7.58 25.10 -18.11
C ASP A 337 7.52 24.12 -16.91
N PRO A 338 8.65 23.52 -16.49
CA PRO A 338 8.72 22.64 -15.33
C PRO A 338 8.09 23.19 -14.04
N VAL A 339 8.06 24.51 -13.85
CA VAL A 339 7.39 25.17 -12.72
C VAL A 339 5.88 24.91 -12.71
N VAL A 340 5.24 24.93 -13.89
CA VAL A 340 3.80 24.67 -14.03
C VAL A 340 3.51 23.20 -13.74
N THR A 341 4.33 22.31 -14.30
CA THR A 341 4.24 20.86 -14.04
C THR A 341 4.39 20.56 -12.56
N LYS A 342 5.31 21.24 -11.86
CA LYS A 342 5.49 21.10 -10.41
C LYS A 342 4.26 21.57 -9.62
N LEU A 343 3.61 22.68 -10.00
CA LEU A 343 2.39 23.15 -9.35
C LEU A 343 1.22 22.16 -9.55
N LEU A 344 1.06 21.63 -10.76
CA LEU A 344 0.02 20.63 -11.05
C LEU A 344 0.29 19.31 -10.32
N ALA A 345 1.55 18.88 -10.23
CA ALA A 345 1.93 17.69 -9.47
C ALA A 345 1.65 17.86 -7.97
N LYS A 346 1.95 19.02 -7.38
CA LYS A 346 1.59 19.33 -5.98
C LYS A 346 0.09 19.30 -5.73
N TRP A 347 -0.69 19.87 -6.66
CA TRP A 347 -2.15 19.83 -6.59
C TRP A 347 -2.70 18.40 -6.59
N GLU A 348 -2.18 17.55 -7.48
CA GLU A 348 -2.58 16.14 -7.55
C GLU A 348 -2.12 15.37 -6.29
N SER A 349 -0.91 15.64 -5.80
CA SER A 349 -0.39 15.04 -4.55
C SER A 349 -1.32 15.35 -3.37
N LEU A 350 -1.67 16.63 -3.17
CA LEU A 350 -2.60 17.03 -2.11
C LEU A 350 -3.98 16.36 -2.25
N SER A 351 -4.51 16.27 -3.48
CA SER A 351 -5.77 15.55 -3.74
C SER A 351 -5.69 14.07 -3.35
N ILE A 352 -4.59 13.40 -3.70
CA ILE A 352 -4.36 11.99 -3.37
C ILE A 352 -4.16 11.81 -1.87
N GLU A 353 -3.36 12.65 -1.21
CA GLU A 353 -3.10 12.56 0.23
C GLU A 353 -4.38 12.80 1.05
N VAL A 354 -5.25 13.71 0.62
CA VAL A 354 -6.58 13.90 1.24
C VAL A 354 -7.43 12.65 1.11
N TRP A 355 -7.44 12.01 -0.07
CA TRP A 355 -8.14 10.75 -0.29
C TRP A 355 -7.57 9.62 0.57
N GLU A 356 -6.24 9.48 0.66
CA GLU A 356 -5.55 8.50 1.52
C GLU A 356 -5.94 8.71 2.99
N CYS A 357 -5.89 9.97 3.44
CA CYS A 357 -6.23 10.36 4.81
C CYS A 357 -7.70 10.07 5.14
N CYS A 358 -8.66 10.47 4.29
CA CYS A 358 -10.09 10.21 4.53
C CYS A 358 -10.43 8.71 4.51
N THR A 359 -9.75 7.94 3.66
CA THR A 359 -9.95 6.48 3.57
C THR A 359 -9.43 5.79 4.84
N ALA A 360 -8.30 6.24 5.37
CA ALA A 360 -7.68 5.66 6.56
C ALA A 360 -8.26 6.17 7.89
N LEU A 361 -8.63 7.45 7.94
CA LEU A 361 -9.03 8.19 9.13
C LEU A 361 -10.32 8.99 8.85
N PRO A 362 -11.49 8.33 8.74
CA PRO A 362 -12.75 9.01 8.44
C PRO A 362 -13.15 10.06 9.49
N ASP A 363 -12.64 9.96 10.71
CA ASP A 363 -12.82 10.95 11.78
C ASP A 363 -12.22 12.33 11.45
N MET A 364 -11.28 12.42 10.51
CA MET A 364 -10.67 13.68 10.05
C MET A 364 -11.54 14.42 9.02
N ILE A 365 -12.55 13.77 8.45
CA ILE A 365 -13.38 14.35 7.39
C ILE A 365 -14.02 15.68 7.79
N PRO A 366 -14.66 15.84 8.98
CA PRO A 366 -15.26 17.11 9.37
C PRO A 366 -14.24 18.26 9.42
N TYR A 367 -13.04 17.98 9.94
CA TYR A 367 -11.97 18.98 10.00
C TYR A 367 -11.49 19.38 8.60
N ILE A 368 -11.39 18.42 7.67
CA ILE A 368 -11.04 18.68 6.27
C ILE A 368 -12.14 19.50 5.57
N GLN A 369 -13.42 19.22 5.84
CA GLN A 369 -14.55 20.02 5.32
C GLN A 369 -14.48 21.47 5.80
N ASP A 370 -14.21 21.69 7.09
CA ASP A 370 -14.03 23.04 7.65
C ASP A 370 -12.84 23.77 6.99
N CYS A 371 -11.76 23.04 6.67
CA CYS A 371 -10.60 23.60 5.97
C CYS A 371 -10.97 24.05 4.56
N VAL A 372 -11.77 23.28 3.83
CA VAL A 372 -12.27 23.66 2.50
C VAL A 372 -13.06 24.97 2.57
N GLN A 373 -13.95 25.10 3.56
CA GLN A 373 -14.71 26.33 3.76
C GLN A 373 -13.79 27.52 4.05
N ALA A 374 -12.79 27.33 4.90
CA ALA A 374 -11.80 28.35 5.21
C ALA A 374 -10.97 28.76 3.98
N LEU A 375 -10.54 27.80 3.16
CA LEU A 375 -9.80 28.03 1.91
C LEU A 375 -10.62 28.88 0.91
N LEU A 376 -11.92 28.63 0.80
CA LEU A 376 -12.80 29.43 -0.04
C LEU A 376 -12.90 30.88 0.47
N VAL A 377 -13.03 31.07 1.79
CA VAL A 377 -13.11 32.40 2.42
C VAL A 377 -11.83 33.22 2.17
N ILE A 378 -10.66 32.59 2.30
CA ILE A 378 -9.36 33.23 2.02
C ILE A 378 -8.97 33.22 0.53
N ARG A 379 -9.87 32.73 -0.34
CA ARG A 379 -9.75 32.76 -1.81
C ARG A 379 -8.54 31.97 -2.33
N ASN A 380 -8.16 30.91 -1.65
CA ASN A 380 -7.18 29.94 -2.16
C ASN A 380 -7.91 28.84 -2.95
N TYR A 381 -8.18 29.11 -4.23
CA TYR A 381 -8.87 28.16 -5.10
C TYR A 381 -7.97 26.99 -5.53
N HIS A 382 -6.65 27.12 -5.45
CA HIS A 382 -5.71 26.06 -5.78
C HIS A 382 -5.86 24.89 -4.81
N SER A 383 -5.54 25.09 -3.54
CA SER A 383 -5.69 24.07 -2.51
C SER A 383 -7.16 23.67 -2.29
N PHE A 384 -8.11 24.62 -2.36
CA PHE A 384 -9.54 24.31 -2.28
C PHE A 384 -9.95 23.23 -3.30
N SER A 385 -9.59 23.41 -4.58
CA SER A 385 -9.98 22.47 -5.63
C SER A 385 -9.28 21.11 -5.49
N ALA A 386 -8.05 21.07 -4.96
CA ALA A 386 -7.34 19.82 -4.68
C ALA A 386 -8.03 19.02 -3.57
N ILE A 387 -8.33 19.65 -2.44
CA ILE A 387 -8.99 18.97 -1.31
C ILE A 387 -10.39 18.49 -1.69
N ILE A 388 -11.17 19.31 -2.41
CA ILE A 388 -12.49 18.89 -2.92
C ILE A 388 -12.36 17.67 -3.84
N ASN A 389 -11.35 17.64 -4.72
CA ASN A 389 -11.13 16.51 -5.60
C ASN A 389 -10.79 15.23 -4.81
N GLY A 390 -9.97 15.34 -3.76
CA GLY A 390 -9.70 14.23 -2.84
C GLY A 390 -10.94 13.70 -2.12
N LEU A 391 -11.77 14.60 -1.58
CA LEU A 391 -13.05 14.22 -0.95
C LEU A 391 -14.03 13.57 -1.93
N GLN A 392 -14.06 14.02 -3.19
CA GLN A 392 -14.85 13.38 -4.24
C GLN A 392 -14.36 11.97 -4.56
N LYS A 393 -13.04 11.77 -4.70
CA LYS A 393 -12.43 10.44 -4.88
C LYS A 393 -12.84 9.50 -3.73
N TYR A 394 -12.83 9.99 -2.50
CA TYR A 394 -13.26 9.22 -1.33
C TYR A 394 -14.74 8.89 -1.39
N SER A 395 -15.61 9.86 -1.68
CA SER A 395 -17.07 9.66 -1.81
C SER A 395 -17.45 8.62 -2.85
N ILE A 396 -16.69 8.53 -3.95
CA ILE A 396 -16.88 7.50 -5.00
C ILE A 396 -16.44 6.13 -4.48
N THR A 397 -15.31 6.06 -3.77
CA THR A 397 -14.74 4.80 -3.26
C THR A 397 -15.58 4.22 -2.13
N ASP A 398 -16.09 5.05 -1.23
CA ASP A 398 -16.94 4.69 -0.07
C ASP A 398 -18.41 4.46 -0.46
N SER A 399 -18.76 4.61 -1.73
CA SER A 399 -20.14 4.49 -2.18
C SER A 399 -20.72 3.08 -1.94
N VAL A 400 -21.88 3.04 -1.29
CA VAL A 400 -22.56 1.79 -0.96
C VAL A 400 -23.50 1.42 -2.10
N PHE A 401 -23.25 0.27 -2.73
CA PHE A 401 -24.24 -0.35 -3.62
C PHE A 401 -25.41 -0.88 -2.80
N SER A 402 -26.56 -0.24 -2.91
CA SER A 402 -27.80 -0.70 -2.28
C SER A 402 -28.61 -1.52 -3.28
N ASN A 403 -28.64 -2.84 -3.09
CA ASN A 403 -29.37 -3.77 -3.95
C ASN A 403 -30.83 -3.94 -3.50
N ASN A 404 -31.57 -2.83 -3.37
CA ASN A 404 -32.95 -2.81 -2.89
C ASN A 404 -34.01 -2.77 -4.01
N GLY A 405 -33.75 -3.34 -5.19
CA GLY A 405 -34.73 -3.45 -6.28
C GLY A 405 -34.12 -3.73 -7.66
N ALA A 406 -34.97 -3.93 -8.68
CA ALA A 406 -34.60 -4.32 -10.05
C ALA A 406 -33.76 -3.27 -10.83
N ALA A 407 -33.46 -2.13 -10.23
CA ALA A 407 -32.46 -1.17 -10.68
C ALA A 407 -31.56 -0.84 -9.49
N GLY A 408 -30.34 -1.36 -9.47
CA GLY A 408 -29.37 -1.02 -8.44
C GLY A 408 -29.08 0.47 -8.50
N THR A 409 -29.36 1.20 -7.42
CA THR A 409 -29.04 2.62 -7.29
C THR A 409 -27.76 2.75 -6.46
N MET A 410 -26.75 3.38 -7.05
CA MET A 410 -25.51 3.75 -6.37
C MET A 410 -25.82 5.02 -5.57
N ALA A 411 -25.84 4.93 -4.24
CA ALA A 411 -25.98 6.09 -3.38
C ALA A 411 -24.57 6.57 -3.00
N LEU A 412 -24.19 7.75 -3.51
CA LEU A 412 -22.96 8.43 -3.05
C LEU A 412 -23.18 8.88 -1.61
N ASN A 413 -22.14 8.75 -0.77
CA ASN A 413 -22.09 9.38 0.53
C ASN A 413 -21.66 10.85 0.31
N PRO A 414 -22.56 11.85 0.38
CA PRO A 414 -22.22 13.22 0.00
C PRO A 414 -21.41 13.87 1.12
N ILE A 415 -20.11 13.63 1.11
CA ILE A 415 -19.16 14.17 2.09
C ILE A 415 -18.74 15.60 1.72
N VAL A 416 -19.02 16.05 0.50
CA VAL A 416 -18.79 17.45 0.14
C VAL A 416 -20.12 18.20 0.20
N PRO A 417 -20.19 19.36 0.88
CA PRO A 417 -21.36 20.23 0.81
C PRO A 417 -21.71 20.56 -0.65
N PRO A 418 -22.97 20.37 -1.08
CA PRO A 418 -23.40 20.67 -2.46
C PRO A 418 -23.05 22.10 -2.91
N ASP A 419 -23.10 23.03 -1.97
CA ASP A 419 -22.80 24.45 -2.15
C ASP A 419 -21.32 24.73 -2.45
N LEU A 420 -20.44 23.75 -2.32
CA LEU A 420 -19.01 23.88 -2.65
C LEU A 420 -18.65 23.08 -3.90
N LEU A 421 -19.36 21.99 -4.17
CA LEU A 421 -19.15 21.13 -5.33
C LEU A 421 -19.33 21.87 -6.65
N PHE A 422 -20.26 22.82 -6.74
CA PHE A 422 -20.58 23.48 -8.01
C PHE A 422 -19.37 24.23 -8.60
N LEU A 423 -18.41 24.65 -7.77
CA LEU A 423 -17.20 25.34 -8.21
C LEU A 423 -16.18 24.41 -8.88
N THR A 424 -16.21 23.11 -8.60
CA THR A 424 -15.30 22.12 -9.20
C THR A 424 -15.91 21.35 -10.36
N VAL A 425 -17.13 21.71 -10.78
CA VAL A 425 -17.79 21.08 -11.93
C VAL A 425 -17.08 21.48 -13.23
N PRO A 426 -16.60 20.51 -14.04
CA PRO A 426 -15.84 20.82 -15.26
C PRO A 426 -16.70 21.38 -16.41
N TYR A 427 -18.01 21.47 -16.23
CA TYR A 427 -18.97 21.99 -17.21
C TYR A 427 -18.55 23.38 -17.72
N GLN A 428 -18.55 23.54 -19.06
CA GLN A 428 -18.12 24.76 -19.75
C GLN A 428 -16.77 25.29 -19.25
N ASN A 429 -15.80 24.39 -19.06
CA ASN A 429 -14.45 24.68 -18.56
C ASN A 429 -14.44 25.25 -17.13
N TYR A 430 -15.29 24.76 -16.23
CA TYR A 430 -15.43 25.28 -14.86
C TYR A 430 -16.01 26.70 -14.81
N ALA A 431 -17.10 26.95 -15.56
CA ALA A 431 -17.69 28.28 -15.70
C ALA A 431 -18.04 28.95 -14.35
N ALA A 432 -18.61 28.19 -13.41
CA ALA A 432 -18.97 28.70 -12.09
C ALA A 432 -17.73 29.18 -11.29
N TYR A 433 -16.66 28.39 -11.28
CA TYR A 433 -15.38 28.83 -10.69
C TYR A 433 -14.82 30.06 -11.40
N ARG A 434 -14.82 30.10 -12.74
CA ARG A 434 -14.28 31.26 -13.46
C ARG A 434 -15.07 32.52 -13.11
N GLN A 435 -16.39 32.45 -12.99
CA GLN A 435 -17.23 33.56 -12.54
C GLN A 435 -16.88 33.99 -11.10
N GLN A 436 -16.72 33.04 -10.18
CA GLN A 436 -16.33 33.30 -8.79
C GLN A 436 -14.94 33.96 -8.69
N PHE A 437 -13.96 33.45 -9.45
CA PHE A 437 -12.63 34.04 -9.52
C PHE A 437 -12.66 35.45 -10.12
N GLN A 438 -13.58 35.71 -11.06
CA GLN A 438 -13.73 37.03 -11.63
C GLN A 438 -14.27 38.05 -10.61
N SER A 439 -15.24 37.67 -9.78
CA SER A 439 -15.81 38.54 -8.74
C SER A 439 -14.96 38.64 -7.48
N SER A 440 -14.21 37.60 -7.15
CA SER A 440 -13.38 37.52 -5.94
C SER A 440 -12.05 36.83 -6.24
N PRO A 441 -11.08 37.55 -6.85
CA PRO A 441 -9.78 36.98 -7.18
C PRO A 441 -8.97 36.56 -5.94
N GLY A 442 -8.08 35.59 -6.14
CA GLY A 442 -7.18 35.03 -5.15
C GLY A 442 -6.15 34.12 -5.81
N ILE A 443 -5.71 33.05 -5.14
CA ILE A 443 -4.81 32.04 -5.72
C ILE A 443 -5.63 31.14 -6.66
N PRO A 444 -5.33 31.08 -7.97
CA PRO A 444 -6.18 30.39 -8.93
C PRO A 444 -5.98 28.87 -8.91
N CYS A 445 -7.07 28.13 -9.13
CA CYS A 445 -6.97 26.79 -9.74
C CYS A 445 -6.48 26.97 -11.18
N LEU A 446 -5.33 26.39 -11.54
CA LEU A 446 -4.65 26.66 -12.83
C LEU A 446 -5.31 25.98 -14.03
N ILE A 447 -5.86 24.77 -13.85
CA ILE A 447 -6.39 23.94 -14.94
C ILE A 447 -7.41 24.69 -15.83
N PRO A 448 -8.43 25.39 -15.27
CA PRO A 448 -9.40 26.12 -16.07
C PRO A 448 -8.77 27.27 -16.88
N HIS A 449 -7.76 27.93 -16.32
CA HIS A 449 -7.09 29.08 -16.96
C HIS A 449 -6.10 28.65 -18.05
N ILE A 450 -5.43 27.50 -17.88
CA ILE A 450 -4.62 26.88 -18.95
C ILE A 450 -5.52 26.52 -20.14
N ARG A 451 -6.68 25.91 -19.88
CA ARG A 451 -7.66 25.59 -20.93
C ARG A 451 -8.24 26.85 -21.59
N GLU A 452 -8.50 27.91 -20.82
CA GLU A 452 -8.98 29.18 -21.37
C GLU A 452 -7.92 29.86 -22.24
N TYR A 453 -6.65 29.80 -21.84
CA TYR A 453 -5.52 30.22 -22.67
C TYR A 453 -5.45 29.44 -23.98
N GLN A 454 -5.61 28.13 -23.95
CA GLN A 454 -5.62 27.30 -25.17
C GLN A 454 -6.77 27.67 -26.13
N GLN A 455 -7.88 28.21 -25.61
CA GLN A 455 -9.06 28.59 -26.40
C GLN A 455 -9.05 30.05 -26.88
N GLN A 456 -8.61 30.97 -26.04
CA GLN A 456 -8.73 32.43 -26.23
C GLN A 456 -7.38 33.13 -26.40
N GLY A 457 -6.27 32.40 -26.26
CA GLY A 457 -4.93 32.91 -26.40
C GLY A 457 -4.42 33.71 -25.19
N GLN A 458 -3.31 34.41 -25.41
CA GLN A 458 -2.56 35.13 -24.39
C GLN A 458 -3.36 36.15 -23.54
N PRO A 459 -4.37 36.88 -24.07
CA PRO A 459 -5.10 37.87 -23.27
C PRO A 459 -5.79 37.29 -22.03
N ALA A 460 -6.37 36.10 -22.13
CA ALA A 460 -7.04 35.43 -21.01
C ALA A 460 -6.06 35.12 -19.87
N LEU A 461 -4.87 34.61 -20.24
CA LEU A 461 -3.82 34.31 -19.28
C LEU A 461 -3.30 35.56 -18.56
N LEU A 462 -3.03 36.63 -19.31
CA LEU A 462 -2.56 37.90 -18.75
C LEU A 462 -3.58 38.51 -17.78
N GLN A 463 -4.87 38.42 -18.11
CA GLN A 463 -5.94 38.89 -17.25
C GLN A 463 -5.99 38.11 -15.93
N MET A 464 -5.83 36.79 -15.97
CA MET A 464 -5.75 35.96 -14.76
C MET A 464 -4.57 36.36 -13.87
N PHE A 465 -3.37 36.53 -14.45
CA PHE A 465 -2.18 36.97 -13.69
C PHE A 465 -2.36 38.35 -13.08
N GLN A 466 -2.98 39.29 -13.80
CA GLN A 466 -3.27 40.62 -13.27
C GLN A 466 -4.19 40.56 -12.04
N ARG A 467 -5.27 39.77 -12.12
CA ARG A 467 -6.21 39.58 -11.02
C ARG A 467 -5.56 38.89 -9.82
N MET A 468 -4.80 37.82 -10.06
CA MET A 468 -4.06 37.08 -9.02
C MET A 468 -3.07 38.00 -8.29
N ARG A 469 -2.24 38.74 -9.02
CA ARG A 469 -1.24 39.64 -8.42
C ARG A 469 -1.86 40.78 -7.62
N ASN A 470 -3.03 41.27 -8.01
CA ASN A 470 -3.74 42.29 -7.25
C ASN A 470 -4.34 41.73 -5.95
N ALA A 471 -4.69 40.45 -5.92
CA ALA A 471 -5.25 39.80 -4.74
C ALA A 471 -4.20 39.31 -3.73
N MET A 472 -2.97 39.05 -4.19
CA MET A 472 -1.83 38.64 -3.34
C MET A 472 -1.01 39.82 -2.78
N ARG A 473 -1.41 41.06 -3.07
CA ARG A 473 -0.86 42.29 -2.47
C ARG A 473 -1.69 42.68 -1.27
#